data_AF-A0AAQ4F5G4-F1
#
_entry.id   AF-A0AAQ4F5G4-F1
#
_cell.length_a   1.000
_cell.length_b   1.000
_cell.length_c   1.000
_cell.angle_alpha   90.00
_cell.angle_beta   90.00
_cell.angle_gamma   90.00
#
_symmetry.space_group_name_H-M   'P 1'
#
loop_
_entity.id
_entity.type
_entity.pdbx_description
1 polymer ?
#
loop_
_entity_poly.entity_id
_entity_poly.type
_entity_poly.pdbx_seq_one_letter_code
_entity_poly.pdbx_strand_id
1 'polypeptide(L)'
;MKTPTCFLFALLCLTLVLVQGYKPPRYCQAKPNDGQCGHVRPSIERWYFDGRYGYCGPFLWGGCGGNKNNFPNCTACMTTCTRYKPPRYCKAKPDDGQCGGVRPSIERWYFDVRYGYCGPFLWGGCGGNNNNFPNCTACMTTCTTHPDPEGACRYIINSP
;
A
#
# COMPACT_ATOMS: atom_id res chain seq x y z
N MET A 1 -13.68 40.35 32.79
CA MET A 1 -13.87 39.43 31.65
C MET A 1 -12.95 38.24 31.85
N LYS A 2 -13.45 37.08 32.27
CA LYS A 2 -12.64 35.88 32.50
C LYS A 2 -12.36 35.26 31.12
N THR A 3 -11.12 35.32 30.64
CA THR A 3 -10.70 34.52 29.50
C THR A 3 -11.03 33.06 29.81
N PRO A 4 -11.71 32.33 28.92
CA PRO A 4 -12.13 30.99 29.22
C PRO A 4 -10.89 30.11 29.13
N THR A 5 -10.21 29.90 30.26
CA THR A 5 -9.08 28.98 30.41
C THR A 5 -9.38 27.61 29.79
N CYS A 6 -10.65 27.21 29.80
CA CYS A 6 -11.15 26.01 29.14
C CYS A 6 -10.94 25.99 27.60
N PHE A 7 -11.06 27.12 26.91
CA PHE A 7 -10.76 27.20 25.46
C PHE A 7 -9.28 27.03 25.17
N LEU A 8 -8.41 27.62 26.00
CA LEU A 8 -6.96 27.46 25.85
C LEU A 8 -6.54 26.00 26.12
N PHE A 9 -7.12 25.35 27.14
CA PHE A 9 -6.89 23.92 27.38
C PHE A 9 -7.47 23.03 26.28
N ALA A 10 -8.65 23.34 25.75
CA ALA A 10 -9.24 22.61 24.63
C ALA A 10 -8.42 22.74 23.35
N LEU A 11 -7.91 23.94 23.04
CA LEU A 11 -6.98 24.18 21.94
C LEU A 11 -5.65 23.46 22.16
N LEU A 12 -5.09 23.50 23.38
CA LEU A 12 -3.86 22.78 23.71
C LEU A 12 -4.03 21.25 23.64
N CYS A 13 -5.16 20.71 24.08
CA CYS A 13 -5.49 19.31 23.92
C CYS A 13 -5.72 18.93 22.45
N LEU A 14 -6.40 19.79 21.67
CA LEU A 14 -6.63 19.56 20.25
C LEU A 14 -5.31 19.59 19.48
N THR A 15 -4.40 20.54 19.77
CA THR A 15 -3.07 20.55 19.18
C THR A 15 -2.25 19.34 19.63
N LEU A 16 -2.29 18.92 20.90
CA LEU A 16 -1.63 17.69 21.35
C LEU A 16 -2.16 16.44 20.64
N VAL A 17 -3.47 16.33 20.39
CA VAL A 17 -4.07 15.22 19.63
C VAL A 17 -3.65 15.27 18.16
N LEU A 18 -3.57 16.47 17.56
CA LEU A 18 -3.10 16.64 16.18
C LEU A 18 -1.58 16.42 16.02
N VAL A 19 -0.80 16.62 17.09
CA VAL A 19 0.67 16.45 17.11
C VAL A 19 1.09 15.02 17.46
N GLN A 20 0.22 14.21 18.07
CA GLN A 20 0.50 12.80 18.31
C GLN A 20 0.41 12.00 17.00
N GLY A 21 1.55 11.90 16.31
CA GLY A 21 1.73 11.05 15.13
C GLY A 21 1.20 9.63 15.36
N TYR A 22 0.70 9.01 14.30
CA TYR A 22 0.12 7.68 14.38
C TYR A 22 1.11 6.68 15.00
N LYS A 23 0.69 6.03 16.09
CA LYS A 23 1.44 4.93 16.72
C LYS A 23 0.89 3.60 16.18
N PRO A 24 1.61 2.90 15.28
CA PRO A 24 1.17 1.61 14.80
C PRO A 24 1.19 0.57 15.94
N PRO A 25 0.40 -0.51 15.82
CA PRO A 25 0.49 -1.63 16.75
C PRO A 25 1.94 -2.14 16.86
N ARG A 26 2.37 -2.51 18.08
CA ARG A 26 3.75 -2.97 18.32
C ARG A 26 4.16 -4.13 17.41
N TYR A 27 3.22 -5.00 17.03
CA TYR A 27 3.52 -6.11 16.15
C TYR A 27 3.94 -5.68 14.74
N CYS A 28 3.60 -4.48 14.26
CA CYS A 28 4.12 -3.96 13.00
C CYS A 28 5.65 -3.81 13.01
N GLN A 29 6.29 -3.77 14.18
CA GLN A 29 7.75 -3.71 14.31
C GLN A 29 8.41 -5.10 14.34
N ALA A 30 7.61 -6.18 14.41
CA ALA A 30 8.15 -7.53 14.43
C ALA A 30 8.68 -7.92 13.04
N LYS A 31 9.79 -8.66 12.99
CA LYS A 31 10.26 -9.26 11.72
C LYS A 31 9.23 -10.25 11.17
N PRO A 32 9.16 -10.48 9.85
CA PRO A 32 8.31 -11.54 9.30
C PRO A 32 8.71 -12.89 9.92
N ASN A 33 7.72 -13.71 10.25
CA ASN A 33 7.94 -15.00 10.89
C ASN A 33 7.13 -16.06 10.13
N ASP A 34 7.85 -16.97 9.49
CA ASP A 34 7.32 -18.06 8.67
C ASP A 34 6.67 -19.18 9.51
N GLY A 35 6.83 -19.15 10.83
CA GLY A 35 6.23 -20.09 11.77
C GLY A 35 7.00 -21.40 11.88
N GLN A 36 7.05 -21.95 13.09
CA GLN A 36 7.56 -23.29 13.37
C GLN A 36 6.45 -24.32 13.14
N CYS A 37 6.24 -24.67 11.88
CA CYS A 37 5.34 -25.76 11.51
C CYS A 37 6.11 -27.07 11.47
N GLY A 38 5.41 -28.20 11.64
CA GLY A 38 6.00 -29.53 11.52
C GLY A 38 6.54 -29.83 10.12
N HIS A 39 6.91 -31.08 9.86
CA HIS A 39 7.64 -31.50 8.66
C HIS A 39 7.00 -31.16 7.31
N VAL A 40 5.67 -30.92 7.27
CA VAL A 40 4.95 -30.50 6.06
C VAL A 40 4.29 -29.16 6.33
N ARG A 41 4.67 -28.13 5.57
CA ARG A 41 4.09 -26.79 5.70
C ARG A 41 3.84 -26.16 4.32
N PRO A 42 2.66 -25.56 4.09
CA PRO A 42 2.40 -24.81 2.86
C PRO A 42 3.22 -23.51 2.82
N SER A 43 3.56 -23.03 1.63
CA SER A 43 4.13 -21.70 1.42
C SER A 43 3.01 -20.73 1.06
N ILE A 44 2.45 -20.05 2.07
CA ILE A 44 1.33 -19.12 1.89
C ILE A 44 1.88 -17.71 1.76
N GLU A 45 1.66 -17.06 0.61
CA GLU A 45 1.99 -15.65 0.43
C GLU A 45 1.21 -14.78 1.43
N ARG A 46 1.95 -14.01 2.21
CA ARG A 46 1.44 -13.06 3.20
C ARG A 46 2.23 -11.76 3.10
N TRP A 47 1.75 -10.73 3.79
CA TRP A 47 2.37 -9.41 3.81
C TRP A 47 2.82 -9.05 5.21
N TYR A 48 3.98 -8.40 5.33
CA TYR A 48 4.49 -7.87 6.59
C TYR A 48 4.91 -6.41 6.38
N PHE A 49 4.83 -5.60 7.42
CA PHE A 49 5.31 -4.23 7.43
C PHE A 49 6.81 -4.20 7.70
N ASP A 50 7.59 -3.66 6.76
CA ASP A 50 8.99 -3.32 6.99
C ASP A 50 9.09 -1.88 7.50
N GLY A 51 9.20 -1.74 8.82
CA GLY A 51 9.35 -0.44 9.47
C GLY A 51 10.60 0.35 9.07
N ARG A 52 11.62 -0.29 8.47
CA ARG A 52 12.83 0.43 7.98
C ARG A 52 12.51 1.32 6.79
N TYR A 53 11.59 0.86 5.95
CA TYR A 53 11.24 1.52 4.71
C TYR A 53 9.78 2.02 4.70
N GLY A 54 9.01 1.75 5.75
CA GLY A 54 7.63 2.23 5.85
C GLY A 54 6.69 1.64 4.80
N TYR A 55 7.00 0.46 4.23
CA TYR A 55 6.15 -0.24 3.26
C TYR A 55 5.84 -1.67 3.71
N CYS A 56 4.82 -2.25 3.11
CA CYS A 56 4.47 -3.65 3.31
C CYS A 56 5.03 -4.49 2.17
N GLY A 57 5.81 -5.52 2.49
CA GLY A 57 6.40 -6.44 1.51
C GLY A 57 5.84 -7.86 1.63
N PRO A 58 5.91 -8.67 0.55
CA PRO A 58 5.47 -10.05 0.61
C PRO A 58 6.48 -10.91 1.39
N PHE A 59 5.99 -11.97 2.03
CA PHE A 59 6.80 -13.05 2.60
C PHE A 59 6.02 -14.37 2.55
N LEU A 60 6.74 -15.49 2.64
CA LEU A 60 6.13 -16.82 2.69
C LEU A 60 5.92 -17.22 4.15
N TRP A 61 4.66 -17.43 4.52
CA TRP A 61 4.26 -17.94 5.83
C TRP A 61 3.92 -19.43 5.73
N GLY A 62 4.42 -20.21 6.68
CA GLY A 62 4.27 -21.66 6.76
C GLY A 62 2.86 -22.17 7.08
N GLY A 63 1.86 -21.29 7.22
CA GLY A 63 0.47 -21.68 7.51
C GLY A 63 0.14 -21.91 8.99
N CYS A 64 1.12 -21.82 9.89
CA CYS A 64 0.91 -21.96 11.32
C CYS A 64 1.85 -21.05 12.12
N GLY A 65 1.55 -20.81 13.40
CA GLY A 65 2.38 -20.00 14.29
C GLY A 65 2.66 -18.60 13.74
N GLY A 66 3.88 -18.11 13.91
CA GLY A 66 4.30 -16.80 13.43
C GLY A 66 3.95 -15.66 14.40
N ASN A 67 3.90 -14.44 13.88
CA ASN A 67 3.50 -13.26 14.63
C ASN A 67 2.43 -12.45 13.87
N LYS A 68 1.94 -11.36 14.49
CA LYS A 68 0.86 -10.53 13.94
C LYS A 68 1.30 -9.56 12.82
N ASN A 69 2.60 -9.47 12.51
CA ASN A 69 3.05 -8.78 11.29
C ASN A 69 2.84 -9.69 10.06
N ASN A 70 1.60 -10.13 9.88
CA ASN A 70 1.19 -11.11 8.90
C ASN A 70 -0.22 -10.76 8.43
N PHE A 71 -0.31 -10.29 7.18
CA PHE A 71 -1.53 -9.78 6.58
C PHE A 71 -1.86 -10.52 5.29
N PRO A 72 -3.14 -10.64 4.93
CA PRO A 72 -3.56 -11.37 3.73
C PRO A 72 -3.25 -10.65 2.42
N ASN A 73 -3.03 -9.33 2.45
CA ASN A 73 -2.68 -8.51 1.29
C ASN A 73 -1.98 -7.22 1.75
N CYS A 74 -1.35 -6.51 0.81
CA CYS A 74 -0.64 -5.28 1.11
C CYS A 74 -1.56 -4.19 1.68
N THR A 75 -2.79 -4.04 1.15
CA THR A 75 -3.75 -3.04 1.64
C THR A 75 -4.08 -3.22 3.13
N ALA A 76 -4.32 -4.46 3.58
CA ALA A 76 -4.58 -4.76 4.98
C ALA A 76 -3.37 -4.42 5.87
N CYS A 77 -2.16 -4.70 5.38
CA CYS A 77 -0.92 -4.36 6.05
C CYS A 77 -0.73 -2.84 6.17
N MET A 78 -0.82 -2.10 5.06
CA MET A 78 -0.64 -0.65 5.01
C MET A 78 -1.68 0.06 5.87
N THR A 79 -2.95 -0.33 5.76
CA THR A 79 -4.02 0.26 6.59
C THR A 79 -3.74 0.05 8.08
N THR A 80 -3.22 -1.11 8.46
CA THR A 80 -2.92 -1.45 9.86
C THR A 80 -1.65 -0.76 10.36
N CYS A 81 -0.58 -0.75 9.59
CA CYS A 81 0.74 -0.32 10.07
C CYS A 81 1.12 1.12 9.70
N THR A 82 0.39 1.78 8.79
CA THR A 82 0.65 3.20 8.41
C THR A 82 -0.59 4.09 8.45
N ARG A 83 -1.80 3.54 8.66
CA ARG A 83 -3.10 4.22 8.42
C ARG A 83 -3.30 4.70 6.98
N TYR A 84 -2.38 4.42 6.07
CA TYR A 84 -2.52 4.82 4.69
C TYR A 84 -3.72 4.14 4.06
N LYS A 85 -4.56 4.94 3.41
CA LYS A 85 -5.66 4.46 2.58
C LYS A 85 -5.45 5.03 1.20
N PRO A 86 -5.18 4.20 0.18
CA PRO A 86 -5.04 4.70 -1.17
C PRO A 86 -6.34 5.40 -1.60
N PRO A 87 -6.24 6.45 -2.43
CA PRO A 87 -7.41 7.09 -3.02
C PRO A 87 -8.36 6.08 -3.65
N ARG A 88 -9.67 6.38 -3.65
CA ARG A 88 -10.68 5.43 -4.16
C ARG A 88 -10.40 4.99 -5.59
N TYR A 89 -9.91 5.90 -6.44
CA TYR A 89 -9.61 5.57 -7.83
C TYR A 89 -8.43 4.60 -7.96
N CYS A 90 -7.39 4.68 -7.12
CA CYS A 90 -6.30 3.71 -7.11
C CYS A 90 -6.80 2.28 -6.82
N LYS A 91 -7.98 2.13 -6.19
CA LYS A 91 -8.56 0.82 -5.88
C LYS A 91 -9.43 0.25 -7.01
N ALA A 92 -9.65 0.99 -8.09
CA ALA A 92 -10.36 0.48 -9.25
C ALA A 92 -9.51 -0.58 -9.97
N LYS A 93 -10.15 -1.56 -10.61
CA LYS A 93 -9.44 -2.48 -11.52
C LYS A 93 -8.91 -1.69 -12.73
N PRO A 94 -7.80 -2.10 -13.37
CA PRO A 94 -7.41 -1.51 -14.65
C PRO A 94 -8.56 -1.67 -15.66
N ASP A 95 -8.74 -0.65 -16.49
CA ASP A 95 -9.82 -0.60 -17.47
C ASP A 95 -9.24 -0.15 -18.81
N ASP A 96 -9.22 -1.10 -19.75
CA ASP A 96 -8.65 -0.94 -21.09
C ASP A 96 -9.48 0.04 -21.95
N GLY A 97 -10.66 0.45 -21.46
CA GLY A 97 -11.52 1.42 -22.11
C GLY A 97 -12.40 0.83 -23.22
N GLN A 98 -13.53 1.50 -23.47
CA GLN A 98 -14.47 1.14 -24.54
C GLN A 98 -14.38 2.17 -25.67
N CYS A 99 -13.43 1.98 -26.58
CA CYS A 99 -13.30 2.83 -27.78
C CYS A 99 -14.05 2.24 -28.98
N GLY A 100 -14.62 3.09 -29.83
CA GLY A 100 -15.10 2.66 -31.14
C GLY A 100 -13.94 2.36 -32.09
N GLY A 101 -14.09 1.36 -32.98
CA GLY A 101 -13.11 1.05 -34.02
C GLY A 101 -11.85 0.32 -33.55
N VAL A 102 -10.78 0.38 -34.36
CA VAL A 102 -9.46 -0.20 -34.06
C VAL A 102 -8.76 0.66 -33.01
N ARG A 103 -8.20 0.03 -31.98
CA ARG A 103 -7.61 0.70 -30.82
C ARG A 103 -6.09 0.49 -30.76
N PRO A 104 -5.29 1.51 -30.43
CA PRO A 104 -3.90 1.30 -30.08
C PRO A 104 -3.79 0.53 -28.75
N SER A 105 -2.72 -0.25 -28.59
CA SER A 105 -2.34 -0.83 -27.28
C SER A 105 -1.32 0.09 -26.63
N ILE A 106 -1.76 0.97 -25.75
CA ILE A 106 -0.89 1.92 -25.06
C ILE A 106 -0.54 1.35 -23.69
N GLU A 107 0.74 1.08 -23.45
CA GLU A 107 1.19 0.68 -22.12
C GLU A 107 0.92 1.80 -21.12
N ARG A 108 0.21 1.45 -20.04
CA ARG A 108 -0.10 2.29 -18.90
C ARG A 108 0.17 1.50 -17.63
N TRP A 109 0.14 2.19 -16.50
CA TRP A 109 0.39 1.61 -15.20
C TRP A 109 -0.84 1.77 -14.31
N TYR A 110 -1.12 0.79 -13.47
CA TYR A 110 -2.21 0.82 -12.50
C TYR A 110 -1.72 0.32 -11.16
N PHE A 111 -2.34 0.79 -10.08
CA PHE A 111 -2.07 0.30 -8.73
C PHE A 111 -2.84 -0.99 -8.48
N ASP A 112 -2.11 -2.08 -8.22
CA ASP A 112 -2.71 -3.32 -7.78
C ASP A 112 -2.80 -3.34 -6.25
N VAL A 113 -4.02 -3.23 -5.72
CA VAL A 113 -4.30 -3.25 -4.27
C VAL A 113 -3.86 -4.54 -3.56
N ARG A 114 -3.72 -5.65 -4.30
CA ARG A 114 -3.28 -6.94 -3.75
C ARG A 114 -1.82 -6.87 -3.37
N TYR A 115 -1.00 -6.42 -4.31
CA TYR A 115 0.45 -6.33 -4.15
C TYR A 115 0.89 -5.00 -3.53
N GLY A 116 0.05 -3.98 -3.58
CA GLY A 116 0.43 -2.63 -3.17
C GLY A 116 1.58 -2.04 -3.99
N TYR A 117 1.70 -2.50 -5.23
CA TYR A 117 2.65 -2.00 -6.22
C TYR A 117 1.91 -1.67 -7.51
N CYS A 118 2.55 -0.86 -8.33
CA CYS A 118 2.06 -0.54 -9.65
C CYS A 118 2.55 -1.57 -10.67
N GLY A 119 1.65 -2.00 -11.56
CA GLY A 119 1.97 -2.92 -12.65
C GLY A 119 1.50 -2.37 -14.00
N PRO A 120 2.08 -2.85 -15.11
CA PRO A 120 1.68 -2.44 -16.44
C PRO A 120 0.33 -3.05 -16.85
N PHE A 121 -0.41 -2.36 -17.70
CA PHE A 121 -1.59 -2.85 -18.42
C PHE A 121 -1.70 -2.16 -19.79
N LEU A 122 -2.51 -2.71 -20.69
CA LEU A 122 -2.72 -2.15 -22.03
C LEU A 122 -4.01 -1.34 -22.07
N TRP A 123 -3.90 -0.03 -22.22
CA TRP A 123 -5.04 0.86 -22.36
C TRP A 123 -5.33 1.18 -23.84
N GLY A 124 -6.61 1.14 -24.22
CA GLY A 124 -7.07 1.33 -25.59
C GLY A 124 -7.04 2.77 -26.12
N GLY A 125 -6.53 3.74 -25.35
CA GLY A 125 -6.40 5.13 -25.77
C GLY A 125 -7.59 6.04 -25.48
N CYS A 126 -8.70 5.51 -24.98
CA CYS A 126 -9.87 6.31 -24.60
C CYS A 126 -10.64 5.67 -23.44
N GLY A 127 -11.53 6.44 -22.81
CA GLY A 127 -12.35 5.96 -21.70
C GLY A 127 -11.50 5.41 -20.54
N GLY A 128 -12.00 4.36 -19.89
CA GLY A 128 -11.34 3.74 -18.75
C GLY A 128 -11.64 4.45 -17.44
N ASN A 129 -10.75 4.28 -16.46
CA ASN A 129 -10.85 4.93 -15.15
C ASN A 129 -9.50 5.54 -14.70
N ASN A 130 -9.51 6.19 -13.54
CA ASN A 130 -8.36 6.95 -13.03
C ASN A 130 -7.25 6.09 -12.40
N ASN A 131 -7.37 4.76 -12.35
CA ASN A 131 -6.25 3.88 -12.05
C ASN A 131 -5.41 3.63 -13.32
N ASN A 132 -4.94 4.71 -13.92
CA ASN A 132 -4.30 4.72 -15.22
C ASN A 132 -3.23 5.82 -15.24
N PHE A 133 -1.97 5.39 -15.23
CA PHE A 133 -0.80 6.26 -15.09
C PHE A 133 0.14 6.09 -16.28
N PRO A 134 0.88 7.14 -16.67
CA PRO A 134 1.77 7.08 -17.84
C PRO A 134 3.01 6.23 -17.60
N ASN A 135 3.41 5.99 -16.35
CA ASN A 135 4.57 5.17 -15.99
C ASN A 135 4.46 4.69 -14.54
N CYS A 136 5.34 3.75 -14.18
CA CYS A 136 5.41 3.17 -12.84
C CYS A 136 5.56 4.24 -11.75
N THR A 137 6.50 5.18 -11.91
CA THR A 137 6.81 6.18 -10.88
C THR A 137 5.61 7.07 -10.58
N ALA A 138 4.90 7.54 -11.61
CA ALA A 138 3.68 8.33 -11.46
C ALA A 138 2.61 7.56 -10.67
N CYS A 139 2.45 6.27 -10.96
CA CYS A 139 1.53 5.41 -10.22
C CYS A 139 1.96 5.22 -8.76
N MET A 140 3.23 4.86 -8.52
CA MET A 140 3.75 4.59 -7.18
C MET A 140 3.67 5.83 -6.29
N THR A 141 4.02 7.00 -6.82
CA THR A 141 3.91 8.29 -6.12
C THR A 141 2.46 8.65 -5.80
N THR A 142 1.51 8.31 -6.68
CA THR A 142 0.10 8.69 -6.48
C THR A 142 -0.63 7.74 -5.53
N CYS A 143 -0.40 6.43 -5.67
CA CYS A 143 -1.22 5.40 -5.05
C CYS A 143 -0.57 4.66 -3.89
N THR A 144 0.66 5.04 -3.51
CA THR A 144 1.39 4.42 -2.39
C THR A 144 1.99 5.46 -1.47
N THR A 145 2.58 5.00 -0.36
CA THR A 145 3.47 5.81 0.50
C THR A 145 4.90 5.28 0.46
N HIS A 146 5.29 4.64 -0.65
CA HIS A 146 6.65 4.11 -0.78
C HIS A 146 7.66 5.27 -0.71
N PRO A 147 8.71 5.20 0.13
CA PRO A 147 9.64 6.32 0.33
C PRO A 147 10.56 6.55 -0.87
N ASP A 148 10.75 5.53 -1.71
CA ASP A 148 11.55 5.58 -2.94
C ASP A 148 10.76 4.98 -4.12
N PRO A 149 9.79 5.71 -4.70
CA PRO A 149 8.99 5.22 -5.81
C PRO A 149 9.84 4.80 -7.03
N GLU A 150 10.92 5.53 -7.33
CA GLU A 150 11.80 5.23 -8.46
C GLU A 150 12.61 3.96 -8.24
N GLY A 151 13.17 3.75 -7.05
CA GLY A 151 13.85 2.52 -6.68
C GLY A 151 12.93 1.31 -6.70
N ALA A 152 11.69 1.45 -6.20
CA ALA A 152 10.68 0.41 -6.33
C ALA A 152 10.39 0.07 -7.80
N CYS A 153 10.21 1.09 -8.64
CA CYS A 153 9.95 0.89 -10.06
C CYS A 153 11.14 0.27 -10.80
N ARG A 154 12.38 0.64 -10.46
CA ARG A 154 13.58 -0.04 -10.98
C ARG A 154 13.60 -1.51 -10.61
N TYR A 155 13.21 -1.87 -9.39
CA TYR A 155 13.10 -3.27 -9.00
C TYR A 155 11.99 -4.00 -9.75
N ILE A 156 10.80 -3.41 -9.87
CA ILE A 156 9.65 -4.01 -10.56
C ILE A 156 9.95 -4.26 -12.05
N ILE A 157 10.53 -3.27 -12.73
CA ILE A 157 10.80 -3.35 -14.17
C ILE A 157 11.94 -4.32 -14.50
N ASN A 158 12.93 -4.45 -13.61
CA ASN A 158 14.12 -5.29 -13.85
C ASN A 158 14.11 -6.61 -13.07
N SER A 159 13.02 -6.96 -12.39
CA SER A 159 12.89 -8.25 -11.73
C SER A 159 12.77 -9.36 -12.81
N PRO A 160 13.59 -10.42 -12.73
CA PRO A 160 13.61 -11.50 -13.71
C PRO A 160 12.33 -12.34 -13.71
#